data_AF-A0A9N9WB87-F1
#
_entry.id   AF-A0A9N9WB87-F1
#
_cell.length_a   1.000
_cell.length_b   1.000
_cell.length_c   1.000
_cell.angle_alpha   90.00
_cell.angle_beta   90.00
_cell.angle_gamma   90.00
#
_symmetry.space_group_name_H-M   'P 1'
#
loop_
_entity.id
_entity.type
_entity.pdbx_description
1 polymer ?
#
loop_
_entity_poly.entity_id
_entity_poly.type
_entity_poly.pdbx_seq_one_letter_code
_entity_poly.pdbx_strand_id
1 'polypeptide(L)'
;MSHLLSSQTETALMYDAVHLFAKALHDLDTSQQIDVRPLSCEAEDTWPHGYSLINYMKIVEMKGLTGVIKFDHQGFRSDFTLDIIELTRDGLQKAGTWNSSEGVNYTRSYGENQKQIVEILQNKTLIVTTILSAPYCMRKEASEKLTGNAQFEGYAIDLIHEISKILKFNYTFKLAPDGRYGSQNRETKEWDGMIRELLEQRADLAIADLTITYDREQVVDFTMPFMNLGISVLYRKPIKQPPNLFSFLSPLSLDVWIYMATAYLGVSVLLFILARFSPYEWDSPRNCLDEPPVLENQFTLLNSLWFTIGSLMQQGSDIAPKAVSTRMVAGMWWFFTLIMISSYTANLAAFLTVERMDSPIESAEDLAKQTKIKYGALKGGSTAAFFRVSTMITYKKDVNLT
;
A
#
# COMPACT_ATOMS: atom_id res chain seq x y z
N MET A 1 45.97 2.86 27.56
CA MET A 1 45.71 1.40 27.50
C MET A 1 46.36 0.75 26.27
N SER A 2 46.33 1.39 25.09
CA SER A 2 47.05 0.94 23.87
C SER A 2 48.57 0.73 24.07
N HIS A 3 49.25 1.65 24.77
CA HIS A 3 50.70 1.53 25.03
C HIS A 3 51.08 0.36 25.97
N LEU A 4 50.19 -0.07 26.87
CA LEU A 4 50.44 -1.20 27.78
C LEU A 4 50.27 -2.55 27.07
N LEU A 5 49.30 -2.64 26.16
CA LEU A 5 49.11 -3.81 25.30
C LEU A 5 50.26 -3.98 24.29
N SER A 6 50.73 -2.89 23.66
CA SER A 6 51.88 -2.98 22.73
C SER A 6 53.15 -3.45 23.42
N SER A 7 53.44 -2.91 24.61
CA SER A 7 54.62 -3.31 25.40
C SER A 7 54.61 -4.80 25.76
N GLN A 8 53.45 -5.39 26.07
CA GLN A 8 53.34 -6.82 26.35
C GLN A 8 53.46 -7.69 25.09
N THR A 9 52.89 -7.27 23.96
CA THR A 9 53.02 -8.01 22.69
C THR A 9 54.45 -7.98 22.14
N GLU A 10 55.15 -6.85 22.25
CA GLU A 10 56.55 -6.71 21.87
C GLU A 10 57.44 -7.62 22.72
N THR A 11 57.15 -7.70 24.02
CA THR A 11 57.85 -8.62 24.93
C THR A 11 57.63 -10.09 24.56
N ALA A 12 56.40 -10.47 24.18
CA ALA A 12 56.10 -11.83 23.73
C ALA A 12 56.81 -12.16 22.41
N LEU A 13 56.85 -11.23 21.47
CA LEU A 13 57.60 -11.39 20.21
C LEU A 13 59.11 -11.50 20.46
N MET A 14 59.64 -10.74 21.41
CA MET A 14 61.07 -10.80 21.76
C MET A 14 61.43 -12.13 22.43
N TYR A 15 60.57 -12.66 23.29
CA TYR A 15 60.72 -14.00 23.87
C TYR A 15 60.73 -15.09 22.77
N ASP A 16 59.78 -15.02 21.85
CA ASP A 16 59.67 -15.95 20.72
C ASP A 16 60.88 -15.85 19.78
N ALA A 17 61.38 -14.64 19.51
CA ALA A 17 62.54 -14.40 18.66
C ALA A 17 63.83 -15.00 19.24
N VAL A 18 64.07 -14.87 20.55
CA VAL A 18 65.24 -15.46 21.21
C VAL A 18 65.16 -16.99 21.18
N HIS A 19 63.97 -17.58 21.40
CA HIS A 19 63.79 -19.03 21.33
C HIS A 19 63.99 -19.57 19.91
N LEU A 20 63.47 -18.88 18.90
CA LEU A 20 63.68 -19.21 17.49
C LEU A 20 65.18 -19.19 17.15
N PHE A 21 65.88 -18.14 17.54
CA PHE A 21 67.31 -18.00 17.31
C PHE A 21 68.12 -19.10 18.01
N ALA A 22 67.83 -19.36 19.28
CA ALA A 22 68.49 -20.42 20.05
C ALA A 22 68.25 -21.81 19.43
N LYS A 23 67.02 -22.07 18.97
CA LYS A 23 66.67 -23.33 18.30
C LYS A 23 67.41 -23.49 16.97
N ALA A 24 67.40 -22.45 16.13
CA ALA A 24 68.12 -22.48 14.85
C ALA A 24 69.63 -22.61 15.03
N LEU A 25 70.21 -21.95 16.04
CA LEU A 25 71.64 -22.05 16.35
C LEU A 25 72.01 -23.45 16.85
N HIS A 26 71.17 -24.05 17.70
CA HIS A 26 71.37 -25.42 18.17
C HIS A 26 71.28 -26.46 17.03
N ASP A 27 70.31 -26.29 16.13
CA ASP A 27 70.15 -27.17 14.97
C ASP A 27 71.33 -27.01 13.98
N LEU A 28 71.87 -25.79 13.85
CA LEU A 28 73.08 -25.53 13.07
C LEU A 28 74.33 -26.17 13.71
N ASP A 29 74.53 -26.01 15.02
CA ASP A 29 75.69 -26.55 15.77
C ASP A 29 75.74 -28.08 15.72
N THR A 30 74.56 -28.71 15.70
CA THR A 30 74.44 -30.17 15.53
C THR A 30 74.92 -30.63 14.13
N SER A 31 74.84 -29.75 13.13
CA SER A 31 75.19 -30.07 11.74
C SER A 31 76.59 -29.60 11.32
N GLN A 32 77.10 -28.52 11.91
CA GLN A 32 78.35 -27.86 11.55
C GLN A 32 79.02 -27.32 12.81
N GLN A 33 80.32 -27.53 12.96
CA GLN A 33 81.08 -26.97 14.07
C GLN A 33 81.18 -25.44 13.90
N ILE A 34 80.56 -24.69 14.81
CA ILE A 34 80.46 -23.23 14.72
C ILE A 34 81.73 -22.56 15.29
N ASP A 35 82.33 -21.65 14.52
CA ASP A 35 83.42 -20.77 14.97
C ASP A 35 82.95 -19.31 14.99
N VAL A 36 83.19 -18.60 16.10
CA VAL A 36 82.75 -17.21 16.33
C VAL A 36 83.96 -16.30 16.23
N ARG A 37 83.97 -15.41 15.22
CA ARG A 37 85.06 -14.46 14.96
C ARG A 37 84.55 -13.02 15.02
N PRO A 38 85.32 -12.08 15.61
CA PRO A 38 84.99 -10.67 15.54
C PRO A 38 85.19 -10.15 14.11
N LEU A 39 84.21 -9.41 13.59
CA LEU A 39 84.25 -8.79 12.27
C LEU A 39 84.21 -7.26 12.41
N SER A 40 84.78 -6.54 11.44
CA SER A 40 84.70 -5.07 11.36
C SER A 40 83.63 -4.66 10.35
N CYS A 41 82.82 -3.64 10.68
CA CYS A 41 81.82 -3.10 9.76
C CYS A 41 82.40 -2.40 8.52
N GLU A 42 83.69 -2.04 8.57
CA GLU A 42 84.42 -1.42 7.44
C GLU A 42 85.09 -2.47 6.53
N ALA A 43 85.14 -3.73 6.96
CA ALA A 43 85.71 -4.84 6.20
C ALA A 43 84.62 -5.57 5.41
N GLU A 44 85.00 -6.17 4.26
CA GLU A 44 84.10 -6.98 3.44
C GLU A 44 83.99 -8.44 3.94
N ASP A 45 84.68 -8.78 5.03
CA ASP A 45 84.68 -10.13 5.59
C ASP A 45 83.30 -10.48 6.15
N THR A 46 82.77 -11.63 5.74
CA THR A 46 81.46 -12.14 6.17
C THR A 46 81.62 -13.35 7.06
N TRP A 47 80.65 -13.57 7.97
CA TRP A 47 80.63 -14.78 8.77
C TRP A 47 80.18 -15.97 7.89
N PRO A 48 81.01 -17.02 7.70
CA PRO A 48 80.70 -18.11 6.76
C PRO A 48 79.40 -18.84 7.05
N HIS A 49 79.01 -18.94 8.32
CA HIS A 49 77.78 -19.62 8.74
C HIS A 49 76.53 -18.72 8.75
N GLY A 50 76.67 -17.43 8.42
CA GLY A 50 75.55 -16.47 8.48
C GLY A 50 74.37 -16.85 7.59
N TYR A 51 74.63 -17.21 6.34
CA TYR A 51 73.59 -17.67 5.41
C TYR A 51 72.94 -18.98 5.86
N SER A 52 73.74 -19.92 6.36
CA SER A 52 73.24 -21.19 6.90
C SER A 52 72.31 -20.95 8.08
N LEU A 53 72.69 -20.09 9.03
CA LEU A 53 71.86 -19.75 10.19
C LEU A 53 70.53 -19.12 9.78
N ILE A 54 70.52 -18.19 8.82
CA ILE A 54 69.29 -17.59 8.30
C ILE A 54 68.40 -18.65 7.65
N ASN A 55 68.98 -19.59 6.90
CA ASN A 55 68.21 -20.68 6.30
C ASN A 55 67.59 -21.61 7.35
N TYR A 56 68.33 -21.96 8.41
CA TYR A 56 67.78 -22.72 9.53
C TYR A 56 66.66 -21.93 10.22
N MET A 57 66.84 -20.63 10.49
CA MET A 57 65.79 -19.79 11.07
C MET A 57 64.51 -19.73 10.23
N LYS A 58 64.61 -19.78 8.90
CA LYS A 58 63.45 -19.80 7.99
C LYS A 58 62.73 -21.16 7.96
N ILE A 59 63.47 -22.26 8.17
CA ILE A 59 62.93 -23.64 8.08
C ILE A 59 62.36 -24.10 9.43
N VAL A 60 62.87 -23.58 10.55
CA VAL A 60 62.41 -23.97 11.88
C VAL A 60 60.93 -23.62 12.06
N GLU A 61 60.13 -24.65 12.32
CA GLU A 61 58.75 -24.53 12.76
C GLU A 61 58.68 -24.77 14.27
N MET A 62 58.14 -23.81 15.01
CA MET A 62 58.02 -23.92 16.46
C MET A 62 56.74 -23.26 16.98
N LYS A 63 56.34 -23.64 18.19
CA LYS A 63 55.20 -23.03 18.89
C LYS A 63 55.71 -22.13 20.01
N GLY A 64 55.50 -20.83 19.86
CA GLY A 64 55.83 -19.80 20.85
C GLY A 64 54.61 -19.27 21.61
N LEU A 65 54.79 -18.15 22.31
CA LEU A 65 53.71 -17.42 22.99
C LEU A 65 52.68 -16.87 22.00
N THR A 66 53.13 -16.51 20.80
CA THR A 66 52.27 -15.99 19.72
C THR A 66 51.66 -17.10 18.86
N GLY A 67 51.73 -18.36 19.27
CA GLY A 67 51.20 -19.50 18.53
C GLY A 67 52.25 -20.15 17.60
N VAL A 68 51.81 -20.66 16.46
CA VAL A 68 52.71 -21.29 15.48
C VAL A 68 53.56 -20.22 14.80
N ILE A 69 54.87 -20.46 14.76
CA ILE A 69 55.86 -19.60 14.13
C ILE A 69 56.44 -20.36 12.95
N LYS A 70 56.20 -19.83 11.76
CA LYS A 70 56.66 -20.35 10.48
C LYS A 70 56.99 -19.18 9.57
N PHE A 71 58.01 -19.30 8.74
CA PHE A 71 58.41 -18.25 7.80
C PHE A 71 58.25 -18.70 6.35
N ASP A 72 58.01 -17.75 5.47
CA ASP A 72 58.08 -17.96 4.03
C ASP A 72 59.54 -17.91 3.52
N HIS A 73 59.73 -18.09 2.21
CA HIS A 73 61.05 -18.04 1.59
C HIS A 73 61.74 -16.67 1.74
N GLN A 74 60.97 -15.59 1.89
CA GLN A 74 61.48 -14.23 2.06
C GLN A 74 61.86 -13.94 3.51
N GLY A 75 61.34 -14.70 4.47
CA GLY A 75 61.55 -14.50 5.91
C GLY A 75 60.40 -13.77 6.60
N PHE A 76 59.23 -13.65 5.96
CA PHE A 76 58.01 -13.15 6.59
C PHE A 76 57.26 -14.27 7.29
N ARG A 77 56.65 -13.96 8.43
CA ARG A 77 55.86 -14.94 9.18
C ARG A 77 54.61 -15.33 8.38
N SER A 78 54.41 -16.63 8.19
CA SER A 78 53.27 -17.23 7.50
C SER A 78 52.45 -18.10 8.45
N ASP A 79 51.21 -18.40 8.07
CA ASP A 79 50.30 -19.33 8.78
C ASP A 79 50.12 -19.03 10.28
N PHE A 80 49.86 -17.76 10.59
CA PHE A 80 49.55 -17.31 11.94
C PHE A 80 48.05 -17.08 12.11
N THR A 81 47.58 -17.34 13.33
CA THR A 81 46.19 -17.15 13.71
C THR A 81 46.01 -15.88 14.52
N LEU A 82 45.04 -15.05 14.16
CA LEU A 82 44.65 -13.86 14.93
C LEU A 82 43.34 -14.12 15.66
N ASP A 83 43.31 -13.77 16.95
CA ASP A 83 42.09 -13.81 17.73
C ASP A 83 41.31 -12.50 17.55
N ILE A 84 40.05 -12.61 17.15
CA ILE A 84 39.14 -11.47 17.06
C ILE A 84 38.51 -11.28 18.43
N ILE A 85 38.74 -10.13 19.04
CA ILE A 85 38.20 -9.77 20.35
C ILE A 85 37.13 -8.68 20.21
N GLU A 86 36.03 -8.85 20.92
CA GLU A 86 34.93 -7.88 20.98
C GLU A 86 34.77 -7.40 22.42
N LEU A 87 34.53 -6.09 22.57
CA LEU A 87 34.23 -5.50 23.86
C LEU A 87 32.74 -5.66 24.17
N THR A 88 32.44 -6.49 25.15
CA THR A 88 31.07 -6.71 25.66
C THR A 88 30.88 -6.04 27.03
N ARG A 89 29.66 -6.06 27.57
CA ARG A 89 29.39 -5.54 28.93
C ARG A 89 30.21 -6.27 30.01
N ASP A 90 30.51 -7.55 29.78
CA ASP A 90 31.28 -8.39 30.70
C ASP A 90 32.81 -8.28 30.48
N GLY A 91 33.25 -7.46 29.52
CA GLY A 91 34.65 -7.24 29.18
C GLY A 91 35.02 -7.74 27.78
N LEU A 92 36.32 -7.85 27.53
CA LEU A 92 36.85 -8.33 26.25
C LEU A 92 36.64 -9.84 26.15
N GLN A 93 35.88 -10.26 25.14
CA GLN A 93 35.63 -11.68 24.85
C GLN A 93 36.12 -12.03 23.45
N LYS A 94 36.60 -13.26 23.26
CA LYS A 94 36.98 -13.78 21.94
C LYS A 94 35.72 -14.07 21.12
N ALA A 95 35.57 -13.37 20.00
CA ALA A 95 34.44 -13.48 19.07
C ALA A 95 34.70 -14.46 17.91
N GLY A 96 35.98 -14.71 17.60
CA GLY A 96 36.36 -15.63 16.53
C GLY A 96 37.87 -15.71 16.33
N THR A 97 38.26 -16.43 15.29
CA THR A 97 39.65 -16.58 14.85
C THR A 97 39.78 -16.25 13.38
N TRP A 98 40.91 -15.68 12.98
CA TRP A 98 41.26 -15.43 11.60
C TRP A 98 42.55 -16.14 11.23
N ASN A 99 42.59 -16.76 10.06
CA ASN A 99 43.81 -17.29 9.45
C ASN A 99 43.92 -16.80 8.00
N SER A 100 45.14 -16.71 7.48
CA SER A 100 45.43 -16.29 6.10
C SER A 100 44.83 -17.23 5.05
N SER A 101 44.59 -18.50 5.36
CA SER A 101 44.05 -19.48 4.40
C SER A 101 42.53 -19.53 4.37
N GLU A 102 41.88 -19.47 5.53
CA GLU A 102 40.42 -19.68 5.67
C GLU A 102 39.65 -18.37 5.89
N GLY A 103 40.34 -17.26 6.15
CA GLY A 103 39.71 -15.99 6.49
C GLY A 103 39.15 -15.98 7.91
N VAL A 104 38.05 -15.26 8.13
CA VAL A 104 37.43 -15.10 9.45
C VAL A 104 36.51 -16.28 9.74
N ASN A 105 36.74 -16.95 10.86
CA ASN A 105 35.86 -17.96 11.42
C ASN A 105 35.27 -17.45 12.75
N TYR A 106 33.98 -17.10 12.73
CA TYR A 106 33.25 -16.70 13.93
C TYR A 106 32.76 -17.95 14.67
N THR A 107 33.07 -18.05 15.96
CA THR A 107 32.70 -19.20 16.79
C THR A 107 31.24 -19.16 17.27
N ARG A 108 30.46 -18.13 16.92
CA ARG A 108 29.10 -17.93 17.42
C ARG A 108 28.05 -18.66 16.59
N SER A 109 27.10 -19.31 17.27
CA SER A 109 25.90 -19.87 16.63
C SER A 109 24.81 -18.82 16.45
N TYR A 110 23.96 -18.96 15.42
CA TYR A 110 22.85 -18.04 15.13
C TYR A 110 21.91 -17.82 16.33
N GLY A 111 21.65 -18.89 17.11
CA GLY A 111 20.80 -18.82 18.30
C GLY A 111 21.42 -18.04 19.47
N GLU A 112 22.75 -17.97 19.55
CA GLU A 112 23.46 -17.17 20.56
C GLU A 112 23.45 -15.69 20.20
N ASN A 113 23.57 -15.37 18.90
CA ASN A 113 23.45 -13.99 18.42
C ASN A 113 22.07 -13.39 18.74
N GLN A 114 20.98 -14.14 18.59
CA GLN A 114 19.64 -13.65 18.95
C GLN A 114 19.51 -13.36 20.45
N LYS A 115 20.04 -14.23 21.32
CA LYS A 115 20.02 -13.99 22.77
C LYS A 115 20.83 -12.75 23.14
N GLN A 116 22.02 -12.59 22.56
CA GLN A 116 22.84 -11.40 22.77
C GLN A 116 22.18 -10.12 22.24
N ILE A 117 21.50 -10.15 21.09
CA ILE A 117 20.78 -8.96 20.59
C ILE A 117 19.70 -8.52 21.58
N VAL A 118 18.95 -9.47 22.15
CA VAL A 118 17.96 -9.17 23.19
C VAL A 118 18.64 -8.62 24.45
N GLU A 119 19.78 -9.17 24.87
CA GLU A 119 20.56 -8.65 26.01
C GLU A 119 21.18 -7.27 25.76
N ILE A 120 21.58 -6.97 24.52
CA ILE A 120 22.12 -5.68 24.11
C ILE A 120 21.02 -4.61 24.14
N LEU A 121 19.80 -4.96 23.72
CA LEU A 121 18.64 -4.08 23.73
C LEU A 121 18.04 -3.90 25.13
N GLN A 122 18.22 -4.89 26.02
CA GLN A 122 17.76 -4.78 27.40
C GLN A 122 18.32 -3.53 28.09
N ASN A 123 17.39 -2.74 28.64
CA ASN A 123 17.62 -1.46 29.32
C ASN A 123 18.25 -0.35 28.46
N LYS A 124 18.31 -0.49 27.14
CA LYS A 124 18.60 0.65 26.26
C LYS A 124 17.35 1.50 26.07
N THR A 125 17.53 2.81 25.99
CA THR A 125 16.45 3.76 25.68
C THR A 125 16.57 4.17 24.21
N LEU A 126 15.63 3.73 23.38
CA LEU A 126 15.58 4.07 21.95
C LEU A 126 14.77 5.36 21.72
N ILE A 127 15.28 6.25 20.88
CA ILE A 127 14.56 7.43 20.43
C ILE A 127 13.68 7.03 19.24
N VAL A 128 12.38 7.03 19.45
CA VAL A 128 11.39 6.62 18.45
C VAL A 128 10.76 7.85 17.82
N THR A 129 11.05 8.10 16.54
CA THR A 129 10.41 9.17 15.78
C THR A 129 9.03 8.76 15.27
N THR A 130 8.08 9.67 15.34
CA THR A 130 6.70 9.45 14.86
C THR A 130 6.07 10.76 14.37
N ILE A 131 4.87 10.65 13.80
CA ILE A 131 4.08 11.78 13.30
C ILE A 131 2.66 11.66 13.85
N LEU A 132 1.98 12.80 14.07
CA LEU A 132 0.57 12.80 14.45
C LEU A 132 -0.29 12.41 13.25
N SER A 133 -0.89 11.22 13.31
CA SER A 133 -1.78 10.66 12.30
C SER A 133 -2.83 9.80 13.01
N ALA A 134 -4.11 10.18 12.93
CA ALA A 134 -5.18 9.41 13.55
C ALA A 134 -5.55 8.19 12.67
N PRO A 135 -5.76 6.98 13.24
CA PRO A 135 -5.74 6.61 14.66
C PRO A 135 -4.40 6.02 15.14
N TYR A 136 -3.30 6.22 14.41
CA TYR A 136 -2.00 5.60 14.71
C TYR A 136 -1.26 6.28 15.86
N CYS A 137 -1.17 7.61 15.84
CA CYS A 137 -0.55 8.43 16.86
C CYS A 137 -1.33 9.72 17.00
N MET A 138 -1.96 9.89 18.15
CA MET A 138 -2.81 11.01 18.52
C MET A 138 -2.34 11.57 19.85
N ARG A 139 -2.65 12.84 20.10
CA ARG A 139 -2.46 13.42 21.42
C ARG A 139 -3.60 12.97 22.31
N LYS A 140 -3.26 12.43 23.48
CA LYS A 140 -4.24 12.02 24.48
C LYS A 140 -4.95 13.24 25.06
N GLU A 141 -6.28 13.23 25.05
CA GLU A 141 -7.08 14.24 25.73
C GLU A 141 -7.15 13.92 27.22
N ALA A 142 -6.49 14.72 28.05
CA ALA A 142 -6.51 14.60 29.51
C ALA A 142 -6.62 15.97 30.16
N SER A 143 -7.33 16.05 31.29
CA SER A 143 -7.48 17.28 32.08
C SER A 143 -6.14 17.77 32.66
N GLU A 144 -5.19 16.85 32.87
CA GLU A 144 -3.84 17.15 33.35
C GLU A 144 -2.82 17.16 32.21
N LYS A 145 -1.80 18.02 32.32
CA LYS A 145 -0.72 18.09 31.34
C LYS A 145 0.19 16.87 31.47
N LEU A 146 -0.07 15.85 30.66
CA LEU A 146 0.78 14.67 30.56
C LEU A 146 2.18 15.04 30.02
N THR A 147 3.22 14.30 30.43
CA THR A 147 4.61 14.51 30.00
C THR A 147 5.21 13.21 29.46
N GLY A 148 6.20 13.34 28.56
CA GLY A 148 6.86 12.20 27.93
C GLY A 148 5.91 11.35 27.08
N ASN A 149 6.08 10.03 27.15
CA ASN A 149 5.35 9.09 26.28
C ASN A 149 3.84 9.04 26.56
N ALA A 150 3.40 9.38 27.78
CA ALA A 150 2.00 9.35 28.16
C ALA A 150 1.13 10.38 27.41
N GLN A 151 1.75 11.32 26.72
CA GLN A 151 1.08 12.32 25.89
C GLN A 151 0.42 11.75 24.63
N PHE A 152 0.83 10.55 24.22
CA PHE A 152 0.43 9.96 22.95
C PHE A 152 -0.42 8.70 23.18
N GLU A 153 -1.37 8.49 22.29
CA GLU A 153 -2.20 7.28 22.23
C GLU A 153 -2.46 6.90 20.76
N GLY A 154 -2.77 5.64 20.51
CA GLY A 154 -3.11 5.15 19.17
C GLY A 154 -2.45 3.82 18.83
N TYR A 155 -2.79 3.29 17.67
CA TYR A 155 -2.38 1.95 17.24
C TYR A 155 -0.85 1.75 17.21
N ALA A 156 -0.10 2.73 16.69
CA ALA A 156 1.36 2.63 16.63
C ALA A 156 2.01 2.74 18.02
N ILE A 157 1.39 3.51 18.92
CA ILE A 157 1.86 3.69 20.29
C ILE A 157 1.72 2.38 21.08
N ASP A 158 0.60 1.69 20.92
CA ASP A 158 0.37 0.39 21.54
C ASP A 158 1.28 -0.69 20.93
N LEU A 159 1.52 -0.64 19.61
CA LEU A 159 2.38 -1.60 18.92
C LEU A 159 3.83 -1.55 19.44
N ILE A 160 4.44 -0.37 19.55
CA ILE A 160 5.81 -0.28 20.09
C ILE A 160 5.86 -0.65 21.57
N HIS A 161 4.79 -0.39 22.32
CA HIS A 161 4.69 -0.78 23.72
C HIS A 161 4.75 -2.30 23.89
N GLU A 162 4.01 -3.06 23.06
CA GLU A 162 4.05 -4.52 23.09
C GLU A 162 5.40 -5.07 22.61
N ILE A 163 6.00 -4.46 21.58
CA ILE A 163 7.36 -4.84 21.12
C ILE A 163 8.40 -4.57 22.23
N SER A 164 8.29 -3.46 22.93
CA SER A 164 9.13 -3.09 24.09
C SER A 164 8.98 -4.08 25.24
N LYS A 165 7.78 -4.58 25.54
CA LYS A 165 7.59 -5.62 26.57
C LYS A 165 8.30 -6.92 26.22
N ILE A 166 8.24 -7.34 24.97
CA ILE A 166 8.85 -8.60 24.51
C ILE A 166 10.38 -8.49 24.53
N LEU A 167 10.93 -7.41 23.98
CA LEU A 167 12.38 -7.22 23.81
C LEU A 167 13.04 -6.50 25.00
N LYS A 168 12.25 -5.98 25.95
CA LYS A 168 12.68 -5.34 27.21
C LYS A 168 13.58 -4.10 27.02
N PHE A 169 13.36 -3.32 25.96
CA PHE A 169 13.99 -2.00 25.78
C PHE A 169 13.06 -0.89 26.27
N ASN A 170 13.64 0.23 26.68
CA ASN A 170 12.91 1.47 26.96
C ASN A 170 12.86 2.34 25.71
N TYR A 171 11.88 3.23 25.60
CA TYR A 171 11.78 4.13 24.45
C TYR A 171 11.28 5.50 24.85
N THR A 172 11.59 6.50 24.03
CA THR A 172 11.07 7.86 24.14
C THR A 172 10.55 8.33 22.80
N PHE A 173 9.34 8.89 22.78
CA PHE A 173 8.78 9.42 21.54
C PHE A 173 9.32 10.81 21.24
N LYS A 174 9.63 11.03 19.96
CA LYS A 174 9.95 12.34 19.39
C LYS A 174 9.08 12.55 18.16
N LEU A 175 8.41 13.68 18.08
CA LEU A 175 7.68 14.04 16.85
C LEU A 175 8.67 14.52 15.80
N ALA A 176 8.46 14.11 14.55
CA ALA A 176 9.16 14.66 13.40
C ALA A 176 9.00 16.20 13.38
N PRO A 177 10.10 16.98 13.44
CA PRO A 177 10.01 18.43 13.60
C PRO A 177 9.22 19.17 12.51
N ASP A 178 9.25 18.63 11.29
CA ASP A 178 8.58 19.16 10.10
C ASP A 178 7.19 18.54 9.86
N GLY A 179 6.78 17.55 10.66
CA GLY A 179 5.50 16.85 10.51
C GLY A 179 5.36 16.15 9.15
N ARG A 180 6.46 15.63 8.59
CA ARG A 180 6.46 14.92 7.30
C ARG A 180 6.93 13.48 7.46
N TYR A 181 6.42 12.61 6.58
CA TYR A 181 6.87 11.21 6.52
C TYR A 181 8.31 11.08 6.05
N GLY A 182 8.67 11.82 5.01
CA GLY A 182 9.97 11.79 4.38
C GLY A 182 9.86 11.52 2.89
N SER A 183 10.24 12.51 2.10
CA SER A 183 10.31 12.50 0.64
C SER A 183 11.64 13.09 0.20
N GLN A 184 12.21 12.56 -0.87
CA GLN A 184 13.43 13.11 -1.44
C GLN A 184 13.13 14.36 -2.26
N ASN A 185 13.83 15.45 -1.97
CA ASN A 185 13.86 16.61 -2.86
C ASN A 185 14.71 16.27 -4.10
N ARG A 186 14.16 16.41 -5.31
CA ARG A 186 14.87 16.06 -6.55
C ARG A 186 16.00 17.03 -6.90
N GLU A 187 15.91 18.28 -6.46
CA GLU A 187 16.89 19.31 -6.78
C GLU A 187 18.12 19.18 -5.86
N THR A 188 17.89 19.11 -4.55
CA THR A 188 18.97 19.00 -3.56
C THR A 188 19.40 17.56 -3.29
N LYS A 189 18.60 16.57 -3.69
CA LYS A 189 18.72 15.12 -3.35
C LYS A 189 18.64 14.81 -1.87
N GLU A 190 18.26 15.78 -1.04
CA GLU A 190 18.12 15.63 0.41
C GLU A 190 16.76 15.04 0.77
N TRP A 191 16.73 14.29 1.87
CA TRP A 191 15.51 13.75 2.46
C TRP A 191 14.97 14.69 3.54
N ASP A 192 13.66 14.70 3.73
CA ASP A 192 12.99 15.37 4.85
C ASP A 192 12.29 14.36 5.78
N GLY A 193 11.53 14.85 6.75
CA GLY A 193 10.64 14.04 7.57
C GLY A 193 11.33 13.06 8.51
N MET A 194 10.60 11.99 8.86
CA MET A 194 11.12 10.89 9.67
C MET A 194 12.30 10.17 9.00
N ILE A 195 12.31 10.06 7.67
CA ILE A 195 13.42 9.44 6.93
C ILE A 195 14.73 10.20 7.19
N ARG A 196 14.72 11.53 7.16
CA ARG A 196 15.91 12.34 7.50
C ARG A 196 16.37 12.11 8.93
N GLU A 197 15.44 12.05 9.89
CA GLU A 197 15.80 11.84 11.30
C GLU A 197 16.49 10.48 11.52
N LEU A 198 16.13 9.45 10.74
CA LEU A 198 16.82 8.15 10.75
C LEU A 198 18.20 8.22 10.08
N LEU A 199 18.29 8.87 8.92
CA LEU A 199 19.56 9.01 8.18
C LEU A 199 20.63 9.78 8.97
N GLU A 200 20.21 10.82 9.68
CA GLU A 200 21.09 11.62 10.53
C GLU A 200 21.29 11.03 11.94
N GLN A 201 20.76 9.82 12.21
CA GLN A 201 20.83 9.14 13.50
C GLN A 201 20.33 10.00 14.67
N ARG A 202 19.36 10.89 14.41
CA ARG A 202 18.66 11.68 15.43
C ARG A 202 17.54 10.89 16.10
N ALA A 203 17.10 9.82 15.45
CA ALA A 203 16.18 8.82 15.97
C ALA A 203 16.73 7.43 15.63
N ASP A 204 16.52 6.47 16.53
CA ASP A 204 16.99 5.09 16.36
C ASP A 204 15.97 4.23 15.59
N LEU A 205 14.69 4.60 15.67
CA LEU A 205 13.58 3.88 15.07
C LEU A 205 12.48 4.86 14.66
N ALA A 206 11.77 4.57 13.57
CA ALA A 206 10.54 5.27 13.21
C ALA A 206 9.34 4.32 13.33
N ILE A 207 8.28 4.76 13.99
CA ILE A 207 7.00 4.02 14.00
C ILE A 207 5.85 4.96 13.63
N ALA A 208 5.20 4.64 12.51
CA ALA A 208 4.09 5.40 11.95
C ALA A 208 3.40 4.55 10.86
N ASP A 209 2.34 5.09 10.29
CA ASP A 209 1.72 4.69 9.03
C ASP A 209 2.59 5.03 7.79
N LEU A 210 3.87 4.65 7.87
CA LEU A 210 4.87 4.93 6.82
C LEU A 210 4.78 3.89 5.70
N THR A 211 4.37 4.30 4.50
CA THR A 211 4.37 3.43 3.31
C THR A 211 5.79 3.03 2.92
N ILE A 212 6.03 1.73 2.75
CA ILE A 212 7.27 1.19 2.17
C ILE A 212 7.28 1.51 0.68
N THR A 213 8.30 2.21 0.21
CA THR A 213 8.49 2.56 -1.21
C THR A 213 9.94 2.30 -1.62
N TYR A 214 10.17 2.00 -2.90
CA TYR A 214 11.50 1.71 -3.43
C TYR A 214 12.53 2.80 -3.08
N ASP A 215 12.18 4.07 -3.23
CA ASP A 215 13.11 5.19 -2.93
C ASP A 215 13.49 5.25 -1.43
N ARG A 216 12.58 4.85 -0.53
CA ARG A 216 12.83 4.85 0.92
C ARG A 216 13.66 3.64 1.33
N GLU A 217 13.37 2.47 0.75
CA GLU A 217 14.10 1.22 1.01
C GLU A 217 15.57 1.29 0.58
N GLN A 218 15.91 2.16 -0.39
CA GLN A 218 17.31 2.40 -0.75
C GLN A 218 18.14 3.11 0.33
N VAL A 219 17.50 3.83 1.24
CA VAL A 219 18.18 4.71 2.21
C VAL A 219 17.96 4.29 3.66
N VAL A 220 16.88 3.56 3.95
CA VAL A 220 16.59 3.00 5.27
C VAL A 220 16.07 1.57 5.13
N ASP A 221 16.40 0.73 6.10
CA ASP A 221 15.89 -0.63 6.17
C ASP A 221 14.48 -0.66 6.76
N PHE A 222 13.63 -1.54 6.22
CA PHE A 222 12.28 -1.79 6.73
C PHE A 222 12.14 -3.19 7.32
N THR A 223 11.24 -3.32 8.28
CA THR A 223 10.75 -4.63 8.74
C THR A 223 9.75 -5.21 7.75
N MET A 224 9.29 -6.43 7.99
CA MET A 224 8.14 -6.97 7.27
C MET A 224 6.90 -6.10 7.53
N PRO A 225 6.07 -5.83 6.50
CA PRO A 225 4.87 -5.01 6.66
C PRO A 225 3.91 -5.66 7.65
N PHE A 226 3.44 -4.88 8.64
CA PHE A 226 2.48 -5.35 9.64
C PHE A 226 1.02 -5.13 9.22
N MET A 227 0.77 -4.31 8.19
CA MET A 227 -0.57 -4.00 7.68
C MET A 227 -0.54 -3.80 6.16
N ASN A 228 -1.49 -4.44 5.46
CA ASN A 228 -1.64 -4.32 4.01
C ASN A 228 -2.75 -3.32 3.68
N LEU A 229 -2.44 -2.34 2.84
CA LEU A 229 -3.36 -1.28 2.42
C LEU A 229 -3.12 -0.90 0.95
N GLY A 230 -4.12 -0.30 0.33
CA GLY A 230 -4.10 0.11 -1.07
C GLY A 230 -4.64 1.53 -1.27
N ILE A 231 -4.48 2.06 -2.48
CA ILE A 231 -5.01 3.38 -2.84
C ILE A 231 -6.53 3.24 -3.03
N SER A 232 -7.29 4.01 -2.25
CA SER A 232 -8.75 4.10 -2.35
C SER A 232 -9.20 5.52 -2.63
N VAL A 233 -10.36 5.67 -3.27
CA VAL A 233 -10.99 6.97 -3.51
C VAL A 233 -12.05 7.22 -2.45
N LEU A 234 -11.96 8.34 -1.75
CA LEU A 234 -12.99 8.82 -0.85
C LEU A 234 -13.79 9.93 -1.53
N TYR A 235 -15.11 9.79 -1.60
CA TYR A 235 -16.00 10.82 -2.12
C TYR A 235 -17.21 11.02 -1.20
N ARG A 236 -17.82 12.21 -1.29
CA ARG A 236 -18.99 12.54 -0.45
C ARG A 236 -20.19 11.69 -0.88
N LYS A 237 -20.86 11.07 0.10
CA LYS A 237 -22.14 10.38 -0.13
C LYS A 237 -23.11 11.31 -0.89
N PRO A 238 -23.66 10.87 -2.05
CA PRO A 238 -24.53 11.71 -2.86
C PRO A 238 -25.80 12.06 -2.08
N ILE A 239 -26.20 13.32 -2.16
CA ILE A 239 -27.42 13.82 -1.52
C ILE A 239 -28.59 13.63 -2.49
N LYS A 240 -29.73 13.17 -1.97
CA LYS A 240 -30.98 13.01 -2.71
C LYS A 240 -31.34 14.31 -3.44
N GLN A 241 -31.36 14.28 -4.77
CA GLN A 241 -31.91 15.39 -5.54
C GLN A 241 -33.45 15.33 -5.49
N PRO A 242 -34.14 16.48 -5.41
CA PRO A 242 -35.59 16.49 -5.52
C PRO A 242 -36.02 15.91 -6.88
N PRO A 243 -37.14 15.18 -6.95
CA PRO A 243 -37.61 14.63 -8.21
C PRO A 243 -37.90 15.75 -9.21
N ASN A 244 -37.53 15.54 -10.47
CA ASN A 244 -37.85 16.48 -11.55
C ASN A 244 -39.37 16.64 -11.71
N LEU A 245 -39.82 17.80 -12.23
CA LEU A 245 -41.23 18.13 -12.44
C LEU A 245 -42.00 17.07 -13.25
N PHE A 246 -41.33 16.39 -14.19
CA PHE A 246 -41.91 15.34 -15.04
C PHE A 246 -41.61 13.91 -14.55
N SER A 247 -41.24 13.74 -13.28
CA SER A 247 -40.97 12.42 -12.69
C SER A 247 -42.16 11.48 -12.73
N PHE A 248 -43.40 11.98 -12.81
CA PHE A 248 -44.58 11.13 -12.98
C PHE A 248 -44.63 10.37 -14.32
N LEU A 249 -43.88 10.81 -15.33
CA LEU A 249 -43.78 10.12 -16.63
C LEU A 249 -42.71 9.01 -16.66
N SER A 250 -41.79 8.99 -15.69
CA SER A 250 -40.68 8.02 -15.62
C SER A 250 -41.06 6.55 -15.40
N PRO A 251 -42.22 6.18 -14.82
CA PRO A 251 -42.57 4.77 -14.60
C PRO A 251 -42.72 3.92 -15.88
N LEU A 252 -42.90 4.58 -17.03
CA LEU A 252 -42.95 3.95 -18.35
C LEU A 252 -41.90 4.62 -19.24
N SER A 253 -41.24 3.85 -20.10
CA SER A 253 -40.29 4.42 -21.07
C SER A 253 -41.03 5.27 -22.11
N LEU A 254 -40.30 6.22 -22.70
CA LEU A 254 -40.82 7.08 -23.76
C LEU A 254 -41.39 6.28 -24.94
N ASP A 255 -40.77 5.14 -25.28
CA ASP A 255 -41.26 4.25 -26.34
C ASP A 255 -42.66 3.71 -26.03
N VAL A 256 -42.92 3.31 -24.78
CA VAL A 256 -44.24 2.81 -24.36
C VAL A 256 -45.29 3.91 -24.44
N TRP A 257 -44.94 5.15 -24.09
CA TRP A 257 -45.83 6.31 -24.26
C TRP A 257 -46.18 6.56 -25.73
N ILE A 258 -45.20 6.45 -26.64
CA ILE A 258 -45.44 6.57 -28.08
C ILE A 258 -46.35 5.44 -28.56
N TYR A 259 -46.07 4.19 -28.20
CA TYR A 259 -46.90 3.05 -28.60
C TYR A 259 -48.33 3.17 -28.07
N MET A 260 -48.52 3.68 -26.85
CA MET A 260 -49.85 3.92 -26.30
C MET A 260 -50.60 5.01 -27.07
N ALA A 261 -49.94 6.10 -27.45
CA ALA A 261 -50.54 7.16 -28.27
C ALA A 261 -50.92 6.64 -29.67
N THR A 262 -50.05 5.84 -30.30
CA THR A 262 -50.34 5.21 -31.60
C THR A 262 -51.50 4.20 -31.51
N ALA A 263 -51.52 3.36 -30.46
CA ALA A 263 -52.59 2.40 -30.24
C ALA A 263 -53.95 3.09 -29.98
N TYR A 264 -53.95 4.17 -29.19
CA TYR A 264 -55.13 5.02 -28.96
C TYR A 264 -55.71 5.56 -30.28
N LEU A 265 -54.89 6.15 -31.14
CA LEU A 265 -55.34 6.64 -32.44
C LEU A 265 -55.83 5.50 -33.35
N GLY A 266 -55.09 4.37 -33.38
CA GLY A 266 -55.44 3.21 -34.18
C GLY A 266 -56.80 2.60 -33.80
N VAL A 267 -57.06 2.42 -32.50
CA VAL A 267 -58.33 1.88 -32.00
C VAL A 267 -59.48 2.85 -32.24
N SER A 268 -59.25 4.16 -32.10
CA SER A 268 -60.26 5.19 -32.37
C SER A 268 -60.70 5.19 -33.83
N VAL A 269 -59.74 5.07 -34.75
CA VAL A 269 -60.02 4.97 -36.19
C VAL A 269 -60.70 3.63 -36.51
N LEU A 270 -60.27 2.53 -35.91
CA LEU A 270 -60.89 1.22 -36.09
C LEU A 270 -62.36 1.20 -35.63
N LEU A 271 -62.65 1.79 -34.46
CA LEU A 271 -64.02 1.94 -33.96
C LEU A 271 -64.88 2.80 -34.88
N PHE A 272 -64.35 3.92 -35.38
CA PHE A 272 -65.04 4.78 -36.33
C PHE A 272 -65.40 4.04 -37.63
N ILE A 273 -64.45 3.29 -38.19
CA ILE A 273 -64.64 2.50 -39.41
C ILE A 273 -65.69 1.41 -39.17
N LEU A 274 -65.54 0.62 -38.11
CA LEU A 274 -66.46 -0.48 -37.81
C LEU A 274 -67.87 0.02 -37.52
N ALA A 275 -68.02 1.11 -36.79
CA ALA A 275 -69.32 1.68 -36.48
C ALA A 275 -70.04 2.18 -37.74
N ARG A 276 -69.32 2.67 -38.75
CA ARG A 276 -69.92 3.07 -40.03
C ARG A 276 -70.36 1.89 -40.89
N PHE A 277 -69.59 0.80 -40.88
CA PHE A 277 -69.89 -0.39 -41.66
C PHE A 277 -70.96 -1.29 -41.03
N SER A 278 -71.13 -1.27 -39.70
CA SER A 278 -72.15 -2.07 -39.02
C SER A 278 -73.52 -1.38 -39.04
N PRO A 279 -74.55 -1.93 -39.73
CA PRO A 279 -75.88 -1.32 -39.77
C PRO A 279 -76.54 -1.22 -38.39
N TYR A 280 -76.16 -2.08 -37.44
CA TYR A 280 -76.69 -2.12 -36.08
C TYR A 280 -76.27 -0.95 -35.16
N GLU A 281 -75.28 -0.14 -35.57
CA GLU A 281 -74.88 1.09 -34.83
C GLU A 281 -75.65 2.34 -35.27
N TRP A 282 -76.41 2.23 -36.36
CA TRP A 282 -77.21 3.32 -36.87
C TRP A 282 -78.59 3.28 -36.20
N ASP A 283 -78.91 4.32 -35.43
CA ASP A 283 -80.16 4.41 -34.69
C ASP A 283 -81.10 5.42 -35.34
N SER A 284 -82.41 5.17 -35.25
CA SER A 284 -83.38 6.20 -35.63
C SER A 284 -83.57 7.14 -34.43
N PRO A 285 -83.46 8.46 -34.60
CA PRO A 285 -83.79 9.38 -33.52
C PRO A 285 -85.23 9.10 -33.06
N ARG A 286 -85.42 8.97 -31.74
CA ARG A 286 -86.75 8.82 -31.13
C ARG A 286 -87.50 10.15 -31.22
N ASN A 287 -87.99 10.47 -32.40
CA ASN A 287 -88.97 11.53 -32.61
C ASN A 287 -90.27 10.87 -33.08
N CYS A 288 -91.33 11.02 -32.28
CA CYS A 288 -92.67 10.50 -32.55
C CYS A 288 -93.40 11.27 -33.66
N LEU A 289 -92.74 11.57 -34.78
CA LEU A 289 -93.32 12.24 -35.94
C LEU A 289 -92.91 11.50 -37.21
N ASP A 290 -93.90 11.24 -38.07
CA ASP A 290 -93.82 10.49 -39.33
C ASP A 290 -92.95 11.22 -40.39
N GLU A 291 -91.65 11.33 -40.15
CA GLU A 291 -90.63 11.73 -41.12
C GLU A 291 -89.75 10.50 -41.47
N PRO A 292 -89.17 10.43 -42.69
CA PRO A 292 -88.35 9.28 -43.08
C PRO A 292 -87.22 9.06 -42.06
N PRO A 293 -86.93 7.81 -41.67
CA PRO A 293 -85.97 7.54 -40.60
C PRO A 293 -84.58 7.99 -41.05
N VAL A 294 -84.14 9.17 -40.59
CA VAL A 294 -82.75 9.61 -40.73
C VAL A 294 -81.96 8.82 -39.71
N LEU A 295 -81.26 7.78 -40.14
CA LEU A 295 -80.42 6.99 -39.25
C LEU A 295 -79.20 7.82 -38.83
N GLU A 296 -79.00 7.99 -37.53
CA GLU A 296 -77.86 8.69 -36.94
C GLU A 296 -76.88 7.69 -36.33
N ASN A 297 -75.59 7.92 -36.56
CA ASN A 297 -74.53 7.13 -35.94
C ASN A 297 -73.82 7.96 -34.88
N GLN A 298 -73.83 7.48 -33.64
CA GLN A 298 -73.25 8.19 -32.49
C GLN A 298 -71.71 8.21 -32.52
N PHE A 299 -71.06 7.29 -33.27
CA PHE A 299 -69.61 7.25 -33.44
C PHE A 299 -69.15 8.12 -34.62
N THR A 300 -69.04 9.42 -34.37
CA THR A 300 -68.19 10.31 -35.19
C THR A 300 -66.71 10.07 -34.84
N LEU A 301 -65.76 10.53 -35.66
CA LEU A 301 -64.32 10.38 -35.37
C LEU A 301 -63.96 11.00 -34.01
N LEU A 302 -64.51 12.18 -33.71
CA LEU A 302 -64.29 12.89 -32.45
C LEU A 302 -64.94 12.14 -31.27
N ASN A 303 -66.13 11.60 -31.46
CA ASN A 303 -66.79 10.77 -30.43
C ASN A 303 -66.07 9.44 -30.20
N SER A 304 -65.45 8.87 -31.24
CA SER A 304 -64.64 7.65 -31.13
C SER A 304 -63.34 7.90 -30.36
N LEU A 305 -62.68 9.04 -30.61
CA LEU A 305 -61.53 9.52 -29.82
C LEU A 305 -61.94 9.81 -28.36
N TRP A 306 -63.12 10.43 -28.15
CA TRP A 306 -63.66 10.70 -26.82
C TRP A 306 -63.94 9.41 -26.03
N PHE A 307 -64.48 8.39 -26.70
CA PHE A 307 -64.74 7.08 -26.09
C PHE A 307 -63.45 6.35 -25.70
N THR A 308 -62.42 6.36 -26.55
CA THR A 308 -61.14 5.69 -26.29
C THR A 308 -60.31 6.41 -25.23
N ILE A 309 -60.36 7.75 -25.14
CA ILE A 309 -59.68 8.49 -24.07
C ILE A 309 -60.42 8.35 -22.73
N GLY A 310 -61.75 8.38 -22.72
CA GLY A 310 -62.56 8.19 -21.51
C GLY A 310 -62.36 6.81 -20.87
N SER A 311 -62.12 5.78 -21.69
CA SER A 311 -61.76 4.44 -21.22
C SER A 311 -60.31 4.32 -20.74
N LEU A 312 -59.38 5.09 -21.30
CA LEU A 312 -58.01 5.18 -20.79
C LEU A 312 -57.94 5.93 -19.44
N MET A 313 -58.78 6.95 -19.25
CA MET A 313 -58.85 7.72 -18.00
C MET A 313 -59.73 7.08 -16.92
N GLN A 314 -60.34 5.91 -17.19
CA GLN A 314 -61.29 5.21 -16.30
C GLN A 314 -62.53 6.05 -15.92
N GLN A 315 -62.89 7.06 -16.70
CA GLN A 315 -64.05 7.93 -16.44
C GLN A 315 -65.32 7.44 -17.14
N GLY A 316 -65.19 6.54 -18.11
CA GLY A 316 -66.32 6.08 -18.93
C GLY A 316 -66.69 7.08 -20.02
N SER A 317 -67.74 6.79 -20.78
CA SER A 317 -68.29 7.67 -21.81
C SER A 317 -69.81 7.49 -21.85
N ASP A 318 -70.53 8.56 -22.19
CA ASP A 318 -71.98 8.52 -22.38
C ASP A 318 -72.39 7.72 -23.64
N ILE A 319 -71.42 7.45 -24.52
CA ILE A 319 -71.62 6.74 -25.78
C ILE A 319 -71.19 5.29 -25.60
N ALA A 320 -72.07 4.35 -25.94
CA ALA A 320 -71.82 2.92 -25.79
C ALA A 320 -72.00 2.16 -27.12
N PRO A 321 -71.06 1.26 -27.49
CA PRO A 321 -71.20 0.45 -28.70
C PRO A 321 -72.37 -0.53 -28.61
N LYS A 322 -73.18 -0.61 -29.67
CA LYS A 322 -74.35 -1.50 -29.76
C LYS A 322 -74.05 -2.78 -30.52
N ALA A 323 -73.29 -2.71 -31.61
CA ALA A 323 -72.96 -3.85 -32.44
C ALA A 323 -71.96 -4.80 -31.76
N VAL A 324 -72.01 -6.08 -32.13
CA VAL A 324 -71.12 -7.11 -31.55
C VAL A 324 -69.65 -6.84 -31.92
N SER A 325 -69.38 -6.39 -33.15
CA SER A 325 -68.03 -6.08 -33.65
C SER A 325 -67.37 -4.92 -32.90
N THR A 326 -68.08 -3.82 -32.70
CA THR A 326 -67.60 -2.64 -31.96
C THR A 326 -67.46 -2.94 -30.46
N ARG A 327 -68.37 -3.74 -29.87
CA ARG A 327 -68.23 -4.23 -28.48
C ARG A 327 -67.01 -5.10 -28.28
N MET A 328 -66.66 -5.96 -29.25
CA MET A 328 -65.47 -6.79 -29.17
C MET A 328 -64.19 -5.95 -29.16
N VAL A 329 -64.09 -4.96 -30.05
CA VAL A 329 -62.95 -4.03 -30.08
C VAL A 329 -62.88 -3.18 -28.81
N ALA A 330 -64.01 -2.65 -28.33
CA ALA A 330 -64.08 -1.91 -27.07
C ALA A 330 -63.66 -2.79 -25.88
N GLY A 331 -64.09 -4.06 -25.83
CA GLY A 331 -63.70 -5.00 -24.78
C GLY A 331 -62.20 -5.32 -24.78
N MET A 332 -61.61 -5.52 -25.97
CA MET A 332 -60.15 -5.70 -26.11
C MET A 332 -59.39 -4.44 -25.67
N TRP A 333 -59.89 -3.26 -26.04
CA TRP A 333 -59.31 -1.98 -25.62
C TRP A 333 -59.40 -1.80 -24.10
N TRP A 334 -60.53 -2.11 -23.47
CA TRP A 334 -60.69 -2.05 -22.01
C TRP A 334 -59.74 -3.01 -21.28
N PHE A 335 -59.56 -4.22 -21.81
CA PHE A 335 -58.60 -5.16 -21.23
C PHE A 335 -57.16 -4.64 -21.33
N PHE A 336 -56.81 -4.05 -22.48
CA PHE A 336 -55.51 -3.41 -22.68
C PHE A 336 -55.30 -2.21 -21.74
N THR A 337 -56.25 -1.29 -21.64
CA THR A 337 -56.12 -0.11 -20.76
C THR A 337 -56.04 -0.50 -19.29
N LEU A 338 -56.80 -1.52 -18.86
CA LEU A 338 -56.71 -2.06 -17.50
C LEU A 338 -55.29 -2.53 -17.19
N ILE A 339 -54.69 -3.37 -18.05
CA ILE A 339 -53.32 -3.87 -17.86
C ILE A 339 -52.32 -2.70 -17.81
N MET A 340 -52.44 -1.74 -18.74
CA MET A 340 -51.53 -0.60 -18.81
C MET A 340 -51.58 0.26 -17.54
N ILE A 341 -52.78 0.57 -17.05
CA ILE A 341 -52.93 1.40 -15.85
C ILE A 341 -52.46 0.65 -14.60
N SER A 342 -52.79 -0.64 -14.47
CA SER A 342 -52.29 -1.48 -13.37
C SER A 342 -50.75 -1.59 -13.39
N SER A 343 -50.13 -1.70 -14.56
CA SER A 343 -48.67 -1.71 -14.67
C SER A 343 -48.06 -0.35 -14.33
N TYR A 344 -48.69 0.75 -14.75
CA TYR A 344 -48.24 2.10 -14.43
C TYR A 344 -48.31 2.35 -12.91
N THR A 345 -49.42 1.99 -12.26
CA THR A 345 -49.56 2.17 -10.80
C THR A 345 -48.58 1.30 -10.02
N ALA A 346 -48.33 0.06 -10.47
CA ALA A 346 -47.32 -0.81 -9.88
C ALA A 346 -45.90 -0.25 -10.01
N ASN A 347 -45.51 0.21 -11.20
CA ASN A 347 -44.18 0.79 -11.44
C ASN A 347 -44.00 2.13 -10.74
N LEU A 348 -45.04 2.96 -10.67
CA LEU A 348 -45.00 4.21 -9.93
C LEU A 348 -44.80 3.96 -8.44
N ALA A 349 -45.53 2.99 -7.85
CA ALA A 349 -45.35 2.59 -6.47
C ALA A 349 -43.92 2.07 -6.22
N ALA A 350 -43.40 1.21 -7.11
CA ALA A 350 -42.02 0.74 -7.04
C ALA A 350 -41.02 1.90 -7.11
N PHE A 351 -41.20 2.84 -8.05
CA PHE A 351 -40.33 4.00 -8.23
C PHE A 351 -40.31 4.92 -7.00
N LEU A 352 -41.44 5.08 -6.31
CA LEU A 352 -41.52 5.87 -5.08
C LEU A 352 -40.84 5.19 -3.88
N THR A 353 -40.73 3.86 -3.90
CA THR A 353 -40.11 3.07 -2.81
C THR A 353 -38.64 2.76 -3.04
N VAL A 354 -38.19 2.63 -4.29
CA VAL A 354 -36.83 2.21 -4.61
C VAL A 354 -35.89 3.41 -4.65
N GLU A 355 -35.01 3.49 -3.66
CA GLU A 355 -33.92 4.46 -3.63
C GLU A 355 -32.69 3.88 -4.31
N ARG A 356 -32.48 4.19 -5.60
CA ARG A 356 -31.19 3.90 -6.25
C ARG A 356 -30.17 4.95 -5.85
N MET A 357 -29.22 4.56 -5.01
CA MET A 357 -27.98 5.30 -4.86
C MET A 357 -27.10 4.97 -6.07
N ASP A 358 -27.28 5.70 -7.18
CA ASP A 358 -26.34 5.59 -8.30
C ASP A 358 -25.00 6.22 -7.88
N SER A 359 -23.95 5.39 -7.86
CA SER A 359 -22.58 5.87 -7.69
C SER A 359 -22.07 6.35 -9.05
N PRO A 360 -21.81 7.65 -9.25
CA PRO A 360 -21.33 8.14 -10.54
C PRO A 360 -19.90 7.70 -10.85
N ILE A 361 -19.16 7.19 -9.86
CA ILE A 361 -17.76 6.75 -9.96
C ILE A 361 -17.64 5.42 -9.24
N GLU A 362 -17.21 4.38 -9.95
CA GLU A 362 -16.86 3.08 -9.34
C GLU A 362 -15.37 2.78 -9.48
N SER A 363 -14.72 3.34 -10.50
CA SER A 363 -13.30 3.09 -10.78
C SER A 363 -12.48 4.38 -10.95
N ALA A 364 -11.16 4.24 -10.82
CA ALA A 364 -10.22 5.31 -11.15
C ALA A 364 -10.25 5.68 -12.65
N GLU A 365 -10.65 4.76 -13.53
CA GLU A 365 -10.81 5.06 -14.95
C GLU A 365 -11.99 6.00 -15.21
N ASP A 366 -13.07 5.85 -14.45
CA ASP A 366 -14.23 6.73 -14.56
C ASP A 366 -13.84 8.15 -14.19
N LEU A 367 -13.00 8.31 -13.16
CA LEU A 367 -12.42 9.60 -12.77
C LEU A 367 -11.58 10.22 -13.89
N ALA A 368 -10.74 9.42 -14.56
CA ALA A 368 -9.87 9.90 -15.64
C ALA A 368 -10.62 10.23 -16.94
N LYS A 369 -11.79 9.62 -17.18
CA LYS A 369 -12.64 9.88 -18.37
C LYS A 369 -13.48 11.16 -18.22
N GLN A 370 -13.82 11.53 -16.99
CA GLN A 370 -14.68 12.68 -16.71
C GLN A 370 -13.87 13.90 -16.23
N THR A 371 -14.40 15.10 -16.43
CA THR A 371 -13.75 16.36 -16.02
C THR A 371 -14.58 17.18 -15.02
N LYS A 372 -15.75 16.67 -14.61
CA LYS A 372 -16.72 17.38 -13.76
C LYS A 372 -16.34 17.35 -12.29
N ILE A 373 -15.85 16.20 -11.82
CA ILE A 373 -15.45 15.94 -10.44
C ILE A 373 -13.93 16.02 -10.40
N LYS A 374 -13.41 16.99 -9.63
CA LYS A 374 -11.97 17.12 -9.41
C LYS A 374 -11.51 16.06 -8.39
N TYR A 375 -10.31 15.55 -8.58
CA TYR A 375 -9.65 14.59 -7.70
C TYR A 375 -8.21 15.05 -7.45
N GLY A 376 -7.59 14.55 -6.38
CA GLY A 376 -6.23 14.93 -5.99
C GLY A 376 -5.69 14.01 -4.90
N ALA A 377 -4.39 14.14 -4.61
CA ALA A 377 -3.67 13.37 -3.59
C ALA A 377 -2.92 14.30 -2.63
N LEU A 378 -2.54 13.77 -1.46
CA LEU A 378 -1.78 14.53 -0.46
C LEU A 378 -0.42 14.98 -1.03
N LYS A 379 -0.13 16.28 -0.93
CA LYS A 379 1.15 16.85 -1.36
C LYS A 379 2.31 16.25 -0.57
N GLY A 380 3.33 15.75 -1.28
CA GLY A 380 4.48 15.08 -0.64
C GLY A 380 4.18 13.70 -0.09
N GLY A 381 3.00 13.14 -0.38
CA GLY A 381 2.64 11.76 -0.05
C GLY A 381 3.20 10.75 -1.06
N SER A 382 3.36 9.51 -0.62
CA SER A 382 3.75 8.36 -1.46
C SER A 382 2.79 8.17 -2.63
N THR A 383 1.49 8.34 -2.43
CA THR A 383 0.46 8.24 -3.49
C THR A 383 0.67 9.26 -4.62
N ALA A 384 1.00 10.51 -4.29
CA ALA A 384 1.26 11.53 -5.31
C ALA A 384 2.55 11.22 -6.10
N ALA A 385 3.58 10.71 -5.43
CA ALA A 385 4.81 10.25 -6.07
C ALA A 385 4.56 9.02 -6.98
N PHE A 386 3.73 8.08 -6.52
CA PHE A 386 3.31 6.90 -7.29
C PHE A 386 2.67 7.29 -8.62
N PHE A 387 1.65 8.14 -8.59
CA PHE A 387 0.98 8.58 -9.82
C PHE A 387 1.94 9.30 -10.76
N ARG A 388 2.85 10.14 -10.23
CA ARG A 388 3.85 10.87 -11.03
C ARG A 388 4.84 9.96 -11.77
N VAL A 389 5.19 8.82 -11.20
CA VAL A 389 6.16 7.86 -11.78
C VAL A 389 5.47 6.72 -12.54
N SER A 390 4.16 6.55 -12.36
CA SER A 390 3.37 5.49 -12.99
C SER A 390 3.51 5.50 -14.52
N THR A 391 3.73 4.30 -15.07
CA THR A 391 3.84 4.07 -16.52
C THR A 391 2.48 3.73 -17.17
N MET A 392 1.44 3.47 -16.37
CA MET A 392 0.11 3.13 -16.86
C MET A 392 -0.58 4.35 -17.49
N ILE A 393 -1.14 4.17 -18.69
CA ILE A 393 -1.72 5.26 -19.49
C ILE A 393 -2.85 5.99 -18.76
N THR A 394 -3.73 5.25 -18.09
CA THR A 394 -4.85 5.81 -17.30
C THR A 394 -4.31 6.76 -16.23
N TYR A 395 -3.38 6.28 -15.42
CA TYR A 395 -2.80 7.04 -14.31
C TYR A 395 -1.89 8.18 -14.75
N LYS A 396 -1.31 8.11 -15.96
CA LYS A 396 -0.51 9.21 -16.50
C LYS A 396 -1.37 10.42 -16.89
N LYS A 397 -2.64 10.21 -17.27
CA LYS A 397 -3.59 11.31 -17.52
C LYS A 397 -3.93 12.06 -16.24
N ASP A 398 -3.92 11.35 -15.11
CA ASP A 398 -4.21 11.90 -13.78
C ASP A 398 -3.09 12.81 -13.24
N VAL A 399 -1.87 12.75 -13.79
CA VAL A 399 -0.67 13.47 -13.29
C VAL A 399 -0.69 14.97 -13.60
N ASN A 400 -1.52 15.45 -14.53
CA ASN A 400 -1.47 16.82 -15.02
C ASN A 400 -2.39 17.82 -14.29
N LEU A 401 -2.96 17.48 -13.14
CA LEU A 401 -3.89 18.35 -12.42
C LEU A 401 -3.38 18.64 -11.01
N THR A 402 -2.61 19.73 -10.89
CA THR A 402 -2.17 20.38 -9.64
C THR A 402 -3.32 21.00 -8.87
#